data_AF-J9E1F4-F1
#
_entry.id   AF-J9E1F4-F1
#
_cell.length_a   1.000
_cell.length_b   1.000
_cell.length_c   1.000
_cell.angle_alpha   90.00
_cell.angle_beta   90.00
_cell.angle_gamma   90.00
#
_symmetry.space_group_name_H-M   'P 1'
#
loop_
_entity.id
_entity.type
_entity.pdbx_description
1 polymer ?
#
loop_
_entity_poly.entity_id
_entity_poly.type
_entity_poly.pdbx_seq_one_letter_code
_entity_poly.pdbx_strand_id
1 'polypeptide(L)' 'MYITGIEDDETNSCSICFEAYTVSGSHRIVCLKCGHLFGQSCIERWIRTEKVAKCPQCKAKARLTDIRRLYVRAIK' A
#
# COMPACT_ATOMS: atom_id res chain seq x y z
N MET A 1 -31.77 -3.38 -8.42
CA MET A 1 -31.34 -4.26 -7.30
C MET A 1 -30.93 -5.56 -7.96
N TYR A 2 -29.67 -5.93 -8.12
CA TYR A 2 -28.47 -5.70 -7.32
C TYR A 2 -27.29 -5.45 -8.26
N ILE A 3 -26.44 -4.48 -7.93
CA ILE A 3 -25.13 -4.32 -8.56
C ILE A 3 -24.32 -5.54 -8.10
N THR A 4 -24.10 -6.50 -9.00
CA THR A 4 -23.27 -7.67 -8.74
C THR A 4 -21.81 -7.24 -8.80
N GLY A 5 -21.16 -7.20 -7.62
CA GLY A 5 -19.71 -7.26 -7.46
C GLY A 5 -18.94 -6.07 -8.01
N ILE A 6 -18.62 -5.12 -7.14
CA ILE A 6 -17.33 -4.43 -7.29
C ILE A 6 -16.29 -5.56 -7.17
N GLU A 7 -15.56 -5.81 -8.25
CA GLU A 7 -14.53 -6.84 -8.31
C GLU A 7 -13.54 -6.63 -7.14
N ASP A 8 -13.38 -7.67 -6.34
CA ASP A 8 -12.61 -7.73 -5.09
C ASP A 8 -11.09 -7.40 -5.29
N ASP A 9 -10.64 -7.34 -6.54
CA ASP A 9 -9.24 -7.22 -6.95
C ASP A 9 -8.59 -5.85 -6.67
N GLU A 10 -9.35 -4.76 -6.66
CA GLU A 10 -8.79 -3.43 -6.36
C GLU A 10 -8.36 -3.25 -4.90
N THR A 11 -8.81 -4.14 -4.00
CA THR A 11 -8.52 -4.02 -2.56
C THR A 11 -7.28 -4.80 -2.12
N ASN A 12 -6.80 -5.74 -2.93
CA ASN A 12 -5.73 -6.68 -2.59
C ASN A 12 -4.43 -6.48 -3.35
N SER A 13 -4.34 -5.44 -4.18
CA SER A 13 -3.17 -5.15 -5.00
C SER A 13 -2.51 -3.83 -4.61
N CYS A 14 -1.18 -3.78 -4.70
CA CYS A 14 -0.40 -2.58 -4.43
C CYS A 14 -0.60 -1.54 -5.54
N SER A 15 -1.08 -0.35 -5.20
CA SER A 15 -1.33 0.71 -6.18
C SER A 15 -0.07 1.34 -6.83
N ILE A 16 1.13 0.82 -6.55
CA ILE A 16 2.41 1.29 -7.14
C ILE A 16 2.89 0.34 -8.24
N CYS A 17 2.85 -0.98 -7.99
CA CYS A 17 3.31 -2.00 -8.93
C CYS A 17 2.19 -2.89 -9.49
N PHE A 18 0.97 -2.75 -8.96
CA PHE A 18 -0.22 -3.54 -9.31
C PHE A 18 -0.10 -5.05 -9.01
N GLU A 19 0.89 -5.46 -8.21
CA GLU A 19 1.02 -6.84 -7.72
C GLU A 19 0.21 -7.06 -6.44
N ALA A 20 -0.23 -8.31 -6.21
CA ALA A 20 -0.93 -8.70 -4.99
C ALA A 20 -0.06 -8.50 -3.73
N TYR A 21 -0.69 -8.06 -2.64
CA TYR A 21 -0.01 -7.92 -1.37
C TYR A 21 0.49 -9.24 -0.81
N THR A 22 1.63 -9.21 -0.12
CA THR A 22 2.10 -10.34 0.69
C THR A 22 1.91 -10.08 2.19
N VAL A 23 1.79 -11.13 2.99
CA VAL A 23 1.77 -11.03 4.46
C VAL A 23 3.18 -10.94 5.06
N SER A 24 4.18 -11.36 4.29
CA SER A 24 5.60 -11.46 4.69
C SER A 24 6.54 -11.08 3.56
N GLY A 25 7.83 -10.90 3.87
CA GLY A 25 8.84 -10.54 2.89
C GLY A 25 8.87 -9.04 2.59
N SER A 26 9.58 -8.68 1.51
CA SER A 26 9.87 -7.27 1.16
C SER A 26 8.67 -6.54 0.56
N HIS A 27 7.76 -7.24 -0.12
CA HIS A 27 6.53 -6.65 -0.67
C HIS A 27 5.33 -6.75 0.29
N ARG A 28 5.59 -6.96 1.59
CA ARG A 28 4.49 -7.12 2.56
C ARG A 28 3.60 -5.88 2.63
N ILE A 29 2.32 -6.09 2.93
CA ILE A 29 1.36 -5.01 3.13
C ILE A 29 1.76 -4.11 4.30
N VAL A 30 1.78 -2.80 4.03
CA VAL A 30 2.01 -1.73 5.00
C VAL A 30 1.04 -0.59 4.73
N CYS A 31 0.79 0.24 5.75
CA CYS A 31 0.12 1.52 5.55
C CYS A 31 1.05 2.69 5.84
N LEU A 32 0.80 3.83 5.19
CA LEU A 32 1.30 5.11 5.65
C LEU A 32 0.42 5.64 6.81
N LYS A 33 0.90 6.66 7.52
CA LYS A 33 0.11 7.38 8.54
C LYS A 33 -1.26 7.89 8.05
N CYS A 34 -1.42 8.10 6.73
CA CYS A 34 -2.67 8.54 6.12
C CYS A 34 -3.66 7.39 5.86
N GLY A 35 -3.30 6.14 6.20
CA GLY A 35 -4.16 4.96 6.08
C GLY A 35 -4.03 4.19 4.76
N HIS A 36 -3.50 4.79 3.69
CA HIS A 36 -3.37 4.12 2.39
C HIS A 36 -2.32 3.00 2.40
N LEU A 37 -2.62 1.94 1.64
CA LEU A 37 -1.90 0.67 1.63
C LEU A 37 -0.95 0.55 0.44
N PHE A 38 0.21 -0.06 0.67
CA PHE A 38 1.22 -0.31 -0.34
C PHE A 38 2.03 -1.56 0.03
N GLY A 39 2.75 -2.15 -0.93
CA GLY A 39 3.83 -3.08 -0.60
C GLY A 39 5.03 -2.33 -0.02
N GLN A 40 5.64 -2.89 1.03
CA GLN A 40 6.70 -2.22 1.80
C GLN A 40 7.87 -1.75 0.90
N SER A 41 8.42 -2.62 0.07
CA SER A 41 9.52 -2.30 -0.84
C SER A 41 9.16 -1.20 -1.84
N CYS A 42 7.90 -1.17 -2.31
CA CYS A 42 7.43 -0.18 -3.26
C CYS A 42 7.34 1.20 -2.63
N ILE A 43 6.71 1.32 -1.46
CA ILE A 43 6.57 2.63 -0.80
C ILE A 43 7.90 3.12 -0.21
N GLU A 44 8.79 2.23 0.24
CA GLU A 44 10.14 2.60 0.64
C GLU A 44 10.95 3.17 -0.54
N ARG A 45 10.90 2.52 -1.71
CA ARG A 45 11.55 3.02 -2.93
C ARG A 45 10.98 4.39 -3.32
N TRP A 46 9.66 4.52 -3.35
CA TRP A 46 8.98 5.78 -3.66
C TRP A 46 9.46 6.92 -2.76
N ILE A 47 9.49 6.71 -1.45
CA ILE A 47 9.91 7.74 -0.49
C ILE A 47 11.39 8.11 -0.65
N ARG A 48 12.26 7.16 -1.03
CA ARG A 48 13.70 7.40 -1.20
C ARG A 48 14.03 8.12 -2.50
N THR A 49 13.25 7.93 -3.56
CA THR A 49 13.51 8.53 -4.87
C THR A 49 12.95 9.95 -4.99
N GLU A 50 11.85 10.26 -4.30
CA GLU A 50 11.19 11.56 -4.39
C GLU A 50 11.87 12.65 -3.55
N LYS A 51 12.12 13.83 -4.14
CA LYS A 51 12.65 15.01 -3.41
C LYS A 51 11.73 15.45 -2.27
N VAL A 52 10.42 15.36 -2.48
CA VAL A 52 9.39 15.63 -1.47
C VAL A 52 8.37 14.50 -1.52
N ALA A 53 8.66 13.43 -0.79
CA ALA A 53 7.82 12.24 -0.78
C ALA A 53 6.39 12.53 -0.26
N LYS A 54 5.41 12.17 -1.09
CA LYS A 54 3.98 12.23 -0.79
C LYS A 54 3.35 10.86 -1.02
N CYS A 55 2.28 10.57 -0.31
CA CYS A 55 1.44 9.40 -0.55
C CYS A 55 1.01 9.37 -2.03
N PRO A 56 1.23 8.26 -2.77
CA PRO A 56 0.82 8.15 -4.17
C PRO A 56 -0.67 8.43 -4.38
N GLN A 57 -1.51 8.05 -3.41
CA GLN A 57 -2.97 8.08 -3.51
C GLN A 57 -3.58 9.43 -3.07
N CYS A 58 -3.27 9.93 -1.86
CA CYS A 58 -3.87 11.17 -1.33
C CYS A 58 -2.94 12.38 -1.25
N LYS A 59 -1.69 12.25 -1.68
CA LYS A 59 -0.66 13.31 -1.68
C LYS A 59 -0.27 13.87 -0.30
N ALA A 60 -0.74 13.27 0.80
CA ALA A 60 -0.27 13.60 2.15
C ALA A 60 1.25 13.36 2.28
N LYS A 61 1.96 14.19 3.06
CA LYS A 61 3.41 14.05 3.29
C LYS A 61 3.75 12.65 3.80
N ALA A 62 4.72 11.99 3.19
CA ALA A 62 5.15 10.64 3.54
C ALA A 62 6.63 10.62 3.94
N ARG A 63 6.96 9.86 4.99
CA ARG A 63 8.33 9.62 5.46
C ARG A 63 8.51 8.13 5.74
N LEU A 64 9.75 7.64 5.74
CA LEU A 64 10.02 6.24 6.09
C LEU A 64 9.51 5.89 7.50
N THR A 65 9.55 6.84 8.43
CA THR A 65 9.01 6.70 9.80
C THR A 65 7.48 6.62 9.86
N ASP A 66 6.79 7.01 8.78
CA ASP A 66 5.34 6.97 8.69
C ASP A 66 4.83 5.60 8.20
N ILE A 67 5.73 4.70 7.80
CA ILE A 67 5.39 3.35 7.34
C ILE A 67 5.10 2.46 8.55
N ARG A 68 3.91 1.82 8.56
CA ARG A 68 3.47 0.90 9.59
C ARG A 68 3.20 -0.48 9.00
N ARG A 69 3.88 -1.48 9.55
CA ARG A 69 3.65 -2.89 9.16
C ARG A 69 2.32 -3.37 9.71
N LEU A 70 1.50 -3.94 8.83
CA LEU A 70 0.28 -4.61 9.23
C LEU A 70 0.55 -6.10 9.41
N TYR A 71 0.03 -6.67 10.49
CA TYR A 71 0.11 -8.10 10.79
C TYR A 71 -1.27 -8.69 10.61
N VAL A 72 -1.59 -9.03 9.37
CA VAL A 72 -2.86 -9.66 8.98
C VAL A 72 -2.66 -11.17 8.86
N ARG A 73 -3.72 -11.93 9.16
CA ARG A 73 -3.68 -13.41 9.09
C ARG A 73 -3.71 -13.93 7.65
N ALA A 74 -4.40 -13.23 6.76
CA ALA A 74 -4.48 -13.49 5.33
C ALA A 74 -4.87 -12.18 4.60
N ILE A 75 -4.49 -12.08 3.34
CA ILE A 75 -5.06 -11.15 2.35
C ILE A 75 -6.22 -11.90 1.72
N LYS A 76 -7.41 -11.31 1.67
CA LYS A 76 -8.67 -12.03 1.48
C LYS A 76 -9.25 -11.71 0.13
#